data_AF-A0AAD7F3R7-F1
#
_entry.id   AF-A0AAD7F3R7-F1
#
_cell.length_a   1.000
_cell.length_b   1.000
_cell.length_c   1.000
_cell.angle_alpha   90.00
_cell.angle_beta   90.00
_cell.angle_gamma   90.00
#
_symmetry.space_group_name_H-M   'P 1'
#
loop_
_entity.id
_entity.type
_entity.pdbx_description
1 polymer ?
#
loop_
_entity_poly.entity_id
_entity_poly.type
_entity_poly.pdbx_seq_one_letter_code
_entity_poly.pdbx_strand_id
1 'polypeptide(L)'
;MTFAALELFHIVTLQAKMTMYDYYCSLERLTRNDGVQPPDRYQVFIRICREYWHLLLLKRGGRGHDSGRVKATKSGKLAVQCPACPRPGLNLPDDWEMATNEDKYLYIIFFALDACFRRKRLMVSSELKDPGLGTGWVYMLENTPFREYLLTVTDQKEMTTCSGLAALDYANTKFLRGYSTTGVGMGVCARHEFVQPNGVGDLQKGERFSNMDYIFASLLRHHNPLLFKFISYDIPGSGQTDGEGIECPWSNIGGIAASTRIMGPGARHDTIDNHWGYWNWQKLVSLASTLRRHLDNARDQEVVQREALDTFSDQQQDRVEQWKAMVHNFEADSSKKNPYEMVVIGLTEAQVRLQFQREEEDAARKGIPAKHRVSPSEFMTECLDVEEEQREVRVKAELKKTQTTAQQIDMTALRTKLLRRLDRLQKLQGTYCPGAIVALEKCEAPEDEQPENEPLFLPSALSEAERANGGCANGLLEMELVMRDAQCRGTLVKLRNQLVIKGRFLNYRALHARHQGATTRACSIVNRNELKI
;
A
#
# COMPACT_ATOMS: atom_id res chain seq x y z
N MET A 1 11.99 -38.10 -20.87
CA MET A 1 12.37 -36.68 -20.69
C MET A 1 13.88 -36.62 -20.66
N THR A 2 14.52 -35.73 -21.43
CA THR A 2 15.98 -35.59 -21.50
C THR A 2 16.45 -34.41 -20.64
N PHE A 3 17.73 -34.37 -20.26
CA PHE A 3 18.31 -33.22 -19.56
C PHE A 3 18.21 -31.92 -20.39
N ALA A 4 18.39 -32.01 -21.71
CA ALA A 4 18.24 -30.85 -22.60
C ALA A 4 16.83 -30.23 -22.53
N ALA A 5 15.78 -31.06 -22.44
CA ALA A 5 14.42 -30.57 -22.27
C ALA A 5 14.20 -29.92 -20.89
N LEU A 6 14.77 -30.49 -19.83
CA LEU A 6 14.69 -29.91 -18.48
C LEU A 6 15.44 -28.58 -18.36
N GLU A 7 16.62 -28.48 -18.97
CA GLU A 7 17.42 -27.25 -19.03
C GLU A 7 16.70 -26.16 -19.82
N LEU A 8 16.19 -26.50 -21.02
CA LEU A 8 15.39 -25.57 -21.81
C LEU A 8 14.17 -25.08 -21.00
N PHE A 9 13.43 -26.00 -20.38
CA PHE A 9 12.27 -25.63 -19.56
C PHE A 9 12.65 -24.71 -18.41
N HIS A 10 13.75 -25.00 -17.71
CA HIS A 10 14.22 -24.19 -16.58
C HIS A 10 14.51 -22.75 -17.01
N ILE A 11 15.15 -22.55 -18.16
CA ILE A 11 15.42 -21.19 -18.67
C ILE A 11 14.13 -20.48 -19.10
N VAL A 12 13.26 -21.13 -19.87
CA VAL A 12 12.04 -20.48 -20.38
C VAL A 12 11.02 -20.19 -19.27
N THR A 13 10.94 -21.02 -18.23
CA THR A 13 10.07 -20.72 -17.08
C THR A 13 10.61 -19.53 -16.28
N LEU A 14 11.93 -19.44 -16.08
CA LEU A 14 12.52 -18.34 -15.33
C LEU A 14 12.45 -17.00 -16.08
N GLN A 15 12.67 -17.02 -17.40
CA GLN A 15 12.71 -15.83 -18.24
C GLN A 15 11.32 -15.41 -18.74
N ALA A 16 10.59 -16.33 -19.40
CA ALA A 16 9.30 -16.04 -20.04
C ALA A 16 8.10 -16.34 -19.13
N LYS A 17 8.34 -16.86 -17.91
CA LYS A 17 7.29 -17.25 -16.97
C LYS A 17 6.33 -18.31 -17.54
N MET A 18 6.83 -19.09 -18.50
CA MET A 18 6.09 -20.18 -19.13
C MET A 18 5.68 -21.21 -18.09
N THR A 19 4.42 -21.65 -18.14
CA THR A 19 3.89 -22.64 -17.21
C THR A 19 4.41 -24.04 -17.58
N MET A 20 4.49 -24.94 -16.58
CA MET A 20 4.81 -26.35 -16.83
C MET A 20 3.81 -26.98 -17.82
N TYR A 21 2.54 -26.61 -17.72
CA TYR A 21 1.47 -27.13 -18.56
C TYR A 21 1.68 -26.73 -20.03
N ASP A 22 1.89 -25.43 -20.30
CA ASP A 22 2.07 -24.95 -21.67
C ASP A 22 3.31 -25.54 -22.32
N TYR A 23 4.41 -25.68 -21.56
CA TYR A 23 5.62 -26.32 -22.06
C TYR A 23 5.40 -27.80 -22.36
N TYR A 24 4.73 -28.53 -21.46
CA TYR A 24 4.40 -29.94 -21.65
C TYR A 24 3.50 -30.16 -22.88
N CYS A 25 2.43 -29.38 -23.03
CA CYS A 25 1.58 -29.42 -24.23
C CYS A 25 2.34 -29.04 -25.50
N SER A 26 3.32 -28.13 -25.40
CA SER A 26 4.18 -27.79 -26.54
C SER A 26 5.05 -28.97 -26.96
N LEU A 27 5.61 -29.72 -26.01
CA LEU A 27 6.36 -30.95 -26.30
C LEU A 27 5.48 -32.03 -26.96
N GLU A 28 4.23 -32.19 -26.51
CA GLU A 28 3.28 -33.10 -27.13
C GLU A 28 3.03 -32.71 -28.60
N ARG A 29 2.75 -31.42 -28.86
CA ARG A 29 2.53 -30.90 -30.22
C ARG A 29 3.75 -31.01 -31.13
N LEU A 30 4.95 -30.82 -30.60
CA LEU A 30 6.20 -31.02 -31.35
C LEU A 30 6.39 -32.48 -31.76
N THR A 31 5.90 -33.42 -30.95
CA THR A 31 5.99 -34.86 -31.24
C THR A 31 4.88 -35.30 -32.20
N ARG A 32 3.65 -34.87 -31.95
CA ARG A 32 2.47 -35.10 -32.79
C ARG A 32 1.55 -33.89 -32.76
N ASN A 33 1.41 -33.23 -33.91
CA ASN A 33 0.55 -32.06 -34.07
C ASN A 33 -0.80 -32.38 -34.77
N ASP A 34 -1.18 -33.65 -34.84
CA ASP A 34 -2.38 -34.15 -35.50
C ASP A 34 -3.62 -34.18 -34.58
N GLY A 35 -3.48 -33.73 -33.32
CA GLY A 35 -4.54 -33.71 -32.32
C GLY A 35 -4.73 -35.03 -31.57
N VAL A 36 -3.97 -36.07 -31.89
CA VAL A 36 -4.01 -37.34 -31.14
C VAL A 36 -3.20 -37.20 -29.85
N GLN A 37 -3.87 -37.28 -28.71
CA GLN A 37 -3.22 -37.12 -27.41
C GLN A 37 -2.39 -38.37 -27.05
N PRO A 38 -1.09 -38.23 -26.75
CA PRO A 38 -0.31 -39.32 -26.16
C PRO A 38 -0.79 -39.61 -24.72
N PRO A 39 -0.36 -40.74 -24.12
CA PRO A 39 -0.65 -41.00 -22.71
C PRO A 39 -0.16 -39.86 -21.81
N ASP A 40 -1.03 -39.36 -20.93
CA ASP A 40 -0.69 -38.26 -20.03
C ASP A 40 0.45 -38.62 -19.07
N ARG A 41 1.56 -37.86 -19.18
CA ARG A 41 2.73 -37.95 -18.30
C ARG A 41 3.01 -36.64 -17.57
N TYR A 42 2.07 -35.70 -17.56
CA TYR A 42 2.24 -34.37 -16.98
C TYR A 42 2.62 -34.41 -15.50
N GLN A 43 1.97 -35.27 -14.70
CA GLN A 43 2.28 -35.42 -13.28
C GLN A 43 3.69 -35.98 -13.01
N VAL A 44 4.24 -36.77 -13.95
CA VAL A 44 5.63 -37.24 -13.87
C VAL A 44 6.57 -36.12 -14.27
N PHE A 45 6.24 -35.36 -15.31
CA PHE A 45 7.01 -34.20 -15.75
C PHE A 45 7.18 -33.15 -14.64
N ILE A 46 6.09 -32.77 -13.95
CA ILE A 46 6.13 -31.83 -12.82
C ILE A 46 7.14 -32.29 -11.75
N ARG A 47 7.10 -33.57 -11.37
CA ARG A 47 7.99 -34.14 -10.36
C ARG A 47 9.45 -34.10 -10.78
N ILE A 48 9.76 -34.52 -12.00
CA ILE A 48 11.13 -34.49 -12.53
C ILE A 48 11.67 -33.05 -12.60
N CYS A 49 10.87 -32.09 -13.08
CA CYS A 49 11.29 -30.69 -13.12
C CYS A 49 11.61 -30.15 -11.72
N ARG A 50 10.77 -30.48 -10.74
CA ARG A 50 10.93 -30.05 -9.37
C ARG A 50 12.19 -30.64 -8.72
N GLU A 51 12.43 -31.93 -8.89
CA GLU A 51 13.66 -32.60 -8.44
C GLU A 51 14.90 -32.02 -9.13
N TYR A 52 14.82 -31.79 -10.45
CA TYR A 52 15.90 -31.19 -11.23
C TYR A 52 16.27 -29.79 -10.72
N TRP A 53 15.29 -28.92 -10.47
CA TRP A 53 15.53 -27.58 -9.92
C TRP A 53 16.14 -27.65 -8.52
N HIS A 54 15.68 -28.56 -7.68
CA HIS A 54 16.25 -28.77 -6.35
C HIS A 54 17.71 -29.25 -6.42
N LEU A 55 18.04 -30.16 -7.34
CA LEU A 55 19.43 -30.60 -7.55
C LEU A 55 20.32 -29.45 -8.04
N LEU A 56 19.84 -28.59 -8.93
CA LEU A 56 20.58 -27.40 -9.37
C LEU A 56 20.82 -26.41 -8.23
N LEU A 57 19.83 -26.22 -7.35
CA LEU A 57 19.96 -25.41 -6.14
C LEU A 57 21.05 -25.97 -5.21
N LEU A 58 21.04 -27.27 -4.94
CA LEU A 58 22.04 -27.95 -4.11
C LEU A 58 23.44 -27.90 -4.72
N LYS A 59 23.54 -28.07 -6.05
CA LYS A 59 24.78 -27.96 -6.81
C LYS A 59 25.36 -26.55 -6.67
N ARG A 60 24.56 -25.51 -6.86
CA ARG A 60 24.98 -24.11 -6.69
C ARG A 60 25.44 -23.82 -5.27
N GLY A 61 24.75 -24.36 -4.27
CA GLY A 61 25.12 -24.23 -2.86
C GLY A 61 26.29 -25.12 -2.42
N GLY A 62 26.90 -25.89 -3.32
CA GLY A 62 28.05 -26.75 -3.02
C GLY A 62 27.76 -27.90 -2.06
N ARG A 63 26.49 -28.28 -1.83
CA ARG A 63 26.11 -29.25 -0.78
C ARG A 63 26.58 -30.68 -1.05
N GLY A 64 27.01 -30.97 -2.26
CA GLY A 64 27.66 -32.24 -2.59
C GLY A 64 29.06 -32.39 -1.98
N HIS A 65 29.74 -31.29 -1.64
CA HIS A 65 31.09 -31.27 -1.07
C HIS A 65 31.09 -31.05 0.45
N ASP A 66 29.93 -30.80 1.04
CA ASP A 66 29.78 -30.64 2.48
C ASP A 66 29.92 -31.99 3.19
N SER A 67 30.69 -32.05 4.28
CA SER A 67 30.88 -33.25 5.10
C SER A 67 29.54 -33.83 5.61
N GLY A 68 28.57 -32.96 5.92
CA GLY A 68 27.21 -33.34 6.34
C GLY A 68 26.24 -33.53 5.17
N ARG A 69 26.72 -33.38 3.92
CA ARG A 69 25.95 -33.45 2.67
C ARG A 69 24.68 -32.57 2.71
N VAL A 70 23.66 -32.93 1.93
CA VAL A 70 22.37 -32.23 1.84
C VAL A 70 21.66 -32.13 3.19
N LYS A 71 21.78 -33.14 4.05
CA LYS A 71 21.08 -33.20 5.36
C LYS A 71 21.55 -32.12 6.33
N ALA A 72 22.78 -31.63 6.21
CA ALA A 72 23.32 -30.56 7.05
C ALA A 72 22.97 -29.15 6.56
N THR A 73 22.18 -29.01 5.49
CA THR A 73 21.77 -27.71 4.97
C THR A 73 20.96 -26.96 6.02
N LYS A 74 21.53 -25.86 6.53
CA LYS A 74 20.86 -24.99 7.49
C LYS A 74 19.96 -23.99 6.77
N SER A 75 19.06 -23.40 7.55
CA SER A 75 18.13 -22.39 7.09
C SER A 75 18.82 -21.22 6.38
N GLY A 76 18.26 -20.79 5.25
CA GLY A 76 18.75 -19.69 4.40
C GLY A 76 20.12 -19.90 3.75
N LYS A 77 20.79 -21.05 3.93
CA LYS A 77 22.17 -21.28 3.46
C LYS A 77 22.31 -21.59 1.97
N LEU A 78 21.21 -21.68 1.24
CA LEU A 78 21.21 -21.80 -0.22
C LEU A 78 20.80 -20.49 -0.92
N ALA A 79 20.45 -19.44 -0.17
CA ALA A 79 20.11 -18.14 -0.71
C ALA A 79 21.33 -17.42 -1.31
N VAL A 80 21.15 -16.80 -2.48
CA VAL A 80 22.14 -15.90 -3.06
C VAL A 80 22.05 -14.56 -2.33
N GLN A 81 23.07 -14.24 -1.54
CA GLN A 81 23.11 -13.01 -0.74
C GLN A 81 23.70 -11.85 -1.54
N CYS A 82 23.27 -10.63 -1.21
CA CYS A 82 23.85 -9.42 -1.79
C CYS A 82 25.33 -9.28 -1.38
N PRO A 83 26.28 -9.15 -2.32
CA PRO A 83 27.69 -8.97 -1.99
C PRO A 83 28.03 -7.54 -1.59
N ALA A 84 27.15 -6.56 -1.88
CA ALA A 84 27.35 -5.15 -1.57
C ALA A 84 26.73 -4.72 -0.23
N CYS A 85 25.85 -5.54 0.37
CA CYS A 85 25.37 -5.27 1.73
C CYS A 85 26.49 -5.54 2.76
N PRO A 86 26.57 -4.77 3.87
CA PRO A 86 27.53 -5.00 4.95
C PRO A 86 27.51 -6.43 5.51
N ARG A 87 28.66 -7.11 5.48
CA ARG A 87 28.85 -8.49 5.94
C ARG A 87 30.22 -8.62 6.65
N PRO A 88 30.24 -8.57 8.00
CA PRO A 88 31.45 -8.72 8.80
C PRO A 88 32.22 -9.99 8.44
N GLY A 89 33.55 -9.86 8.37
CA GLY A 89 34.46 -10.95 7.97
C GLY A 89 34.42 -11.32 6.49
N LEU A 90 33.67 -10.58 5.66
CA LEU A 90 33.62 -10.80 4.22
C LEU A 90 33.93 -9.54 3.40
N ASN A 91 33.23 -8.44 3.65
CA ASN A 91 33.38 -7.19 2.88
C ASN A 91 33.46 -5.93 3.75
N LEU A 92 33.68 -6.10 5.06
CA LEU A 92 33.93 -5.00 6.00
C LEU A 92 35.38 -5.09 6.53
N PRO A 93 36.02 -3.94 6.84
CA PRO A 93 37.28 -3.92 7.58
C PRO A 93 37.16 -4.63 8.94
N ASP A 94 38.25 -5.12 9.52
CA ASP A 94 38.21 -5.81 10.82
C ASP A 94 37.80 -4.89 11.99
N ASP A 95 38.10 -3.60 11.87
CA ASP A 95 37.82 -2.55 12.86
C ASP A 95 36.54 -1.76 12.57
N TRP A 96 35.65 -2.28 11.71
CA TRP A 96 34.39 -1.63 11.33
C TRP A 96 33.50 -1.24 12.52
N GLU A 97 33.62 -1.93 13.65
CA GLU A 97 32.89 -1.65 14.90
C GLU A 97 33.34 -0.33 15.56
N MET A 98 34.57 0.10 15.29
CA MET A 98 35.18 1.32 15.83
C MET A 98 35.00 2.53 14.90
N ALA A 99 34.17 2.41 13.86
CA ALA A 99 33.90 3.47 12.92
C ALA A 99 33.46 4.77 13.61
N THR A 100 33.99 5.89 13.14
CA THR A 100 33.56 7.23 13.56
C THR A 100 32.07 7.41 13.28
N ASN A 101 31.41 8.35 13.98
CA ASN A 101 30.00 8.64 13.71
C ASN A 101 29.77 9.09 12.25
N GLU A 102 30.77 9.73 11.65
CA GLU A 102 30.77 10.15 10.25
C GLU A 102 30.83 8.97 9.29
N ASP A 103 31.50 7.87 9.62
CA ASP A 103 31.64 6.70 8.71
C ASP A 103 30.63 5.58 8.98
N LYS A 104 29.93 5.59 10.13
CA LYS A 104 28.94 4.57 10.50
C LYS A 104 27.88 4.32 9.42
N TYR A 105 27.55 5.33 8.61
CA TYR A 105 26.56 5.18 7.53
C TYR A 105 26.99 4.19 6.44
N LEU A 106 28.30 3.94 6.29
CA LEU A 106 28.85 2.97 5.33
C LEU A 106 28.46 1.53 5.69
N TYR A 107 28.21 1.26 6.97
CA TYR A 107 27.94 -0.08 7.50
C TYR A 107 26.46 -0.31 7.83
N ILE A 108 25.57 0.57 7.36
CA ILE A 108 24.12 0.42 7.52
C ILE A 108 23.57 -0.54 6.47
N ILE A 109 22.76 -1.51 6.93
CA ILE A 109 21.93 -2.33 6.05
C ILE A 109 20.55 -1.68 5.94
N PHE A 110 20.05 -1.54 4.71
CA PHE A 110 18.71 -1.04 4.43
C PHE A 110 17.81 -2.20 4.05
N PHE A 111 16.74 -2.42 4.80
CA PHE A 111 15.70 -3.38 4.49
C PHE A 111 14.44 -2.66 4.02
N ALA A 112 13.81 -3.21 2.99
CA ALA A 112 12.43 -2.88 2.62
C ALA A 112 11.57 -4.11 2.84
N LEU A 113 10.40 -3.91 3.44
CA LEU A 113 9.41 -4.93 3.75
C LEU A 113 8.10 -4.55 3.07
N ASP A 114 7.47 -5.50 2.40
CA ASP A 114 6.19 -5.28 1.73
C ASP A 114 5.39 -6.59 1.59
N ALA A 115 4.07 -6.46 1.41
CA ALA A 115 3.14 -7.56 1.25
C ALA A 115 2.38 -7.50 -0.09
N CYS A 116 2.49 -8.57 -0.88
CA CYS A 116 1.79 -8.69 -2.15
C CYS A 116 0.54 -9.59 -2.06
N PHE A 117 -0.66 -8.99 -2.10
CA PHE A 117 -1.95 -9.70 -2.06
C PHE A 117 -2.38 -10.33 -3.40
N ARG A 118 -1.63 -10.07 -4.48
CA ARG A 118 -1.85 -10.71 -5.79
C ARG A 118 -1.36 -12.18 -5.78
N ARG A 119 -0.61 -12.60 -4.75
CA ARG A 119 0.03 -13.92 -4.61
C ARG A 119 -0.78 -14.93 -3.81
N LYS A 120 -2.04 -15.12 -4.20
CA LYS A 120 -2.95 -16.04 -3.50
C LYS A 120 -2.64 -17.49 -3.83
N ARG A 121 -2.96 -18.42 -2.91
CA ARG A 121 -2.90 -19.86 -3.11
C ARG A 121 -4.22 -20.52 -2.72
N LEU A 122 -4.80 -21.29 -3.62
CA LEU A 122 -6.01 -22.05 -3.35
C LEU A 122 -5.73 -23.21 -2.39
N MET A 123 -6.75 -23.62 -1.65
CA MET A 123 -6.68 -24.77 -0.74
C MET A 123 -6.85 -26.08 -1.52
N VAL A 124 -5.87 -26.44 -2.35
CA VAL A 124 -5.93 -27.62 -3.25
C VAL A 124 -5.14 -28.84 -2.74
N SER A 125 -4.22 -28.66 -1.80
CA SER A 125 -3.37 -29.72 -1.25
C SER A 125 -2.85 -29.35 0.14
N SER A 126 -2.20 -30.31 0.81
CA SER A 126 -1.56 -30.18 2.12
C SER A 126 -0.07 -30.50 2.04
N GLU A 127 0.71 -30.08 3.04
CA GLU A 127 2.15 -30.37 3.12
C GLU A 127 2.46 -31.85 3.29
N LEU A 128 1.54 -32.63 3.88
CA LEU A 128 1.67 -34.08 3.95
C LEU A 128 1.66 -34.72 2.56
N LYS A 129 0.85 -34.18 1.64
CA LYS A 129 0.74 -34.69 0.26
C LYS A 129 1.76 -34.07 -0.69
N ASP A 130 2.14 -32.83 -0.44
CA ASP A 130 3.10 -32.07 -1.25
C ASP A 130 4.06 -31.29 -0.34
N PRO A 131 5.04 -31.97 0.28
CA PRO A 131 6.04 -31.34 1.16
C PRO A 131 7.07 -30.59 0.32
N GLY A 132 7.54 -29.41 0.76
CA GLY A 132 8.63 -28.70 0.09
C GLY A 132 9.94 -29.50 0.10
N LEU A 133 10.73 -29.45 -0.97
CA LEU A 133 12.01 -30.18 -1.03
C LEU A 133 13.10 -29.46 -0.24
N GLY A 134 13.01 -28.14 -0.12
CA GLY A 134 13.96 -27.32 0.61
C GLY A 134 13.34 -26.08 1.25
N THR A 135 12.04 -26.12 1.62
CA THR A 135 11.38 -25.00 2.30
C THR A 135 12.18 -24.60 3.54
N GLY A 136 12.53 -23.33 3.65
CA GLY A 136 13.41 -22.82 4.70
C GLY A 136 14.89 -22.76 4.33
N TRP A 137 15.36 -23.42 3.26
CA TRP A 137 16.80 -23.40 2.92
C TRP A 137 17.21 -22.18 2.10
N VAL A 138 16.26 -21.45 1.51
CA VAL A 138 16.49 -20.33 0.59
C VAL A 138 15.79 -19.04 1.08
N TYR A 139 14.75 -18.55 0.39
CA TYR A 139 14.08 -17.28 0.68
C TYR A 139 12.78 -17.49 1.44
N MET A 140 12.06 -18.57 1.17
CA MET A 140 10.92 -18.97 1.99
C MET A 140 11.36 -19.30 3.42
N LEU A 141 10.62 -18.84 4.42
CA LEU A 141 10.82 -19.21 5.82
C LEU A 141 10.40 -20.66 6.11
N GLU A 142 10.74 -21.17 7.29
CA GLU A 142 10.35 -22.51 7.74
C GLU A 142 8.87 -22.56 8.16
N ASN A 143 8.11 -23.47 7.55
CA ASN A 143 6.67 -23.57 7.79
C ASN A 143 6.31 -23.96 9.23
N THR A 144 7.01 -24.94 9.82
CA THR A 144 6.65 -25.47 11.15
C THR A 144 6.81 -24.42 12.25
N PRO A 145 7.99 -23.79 12.44
CA PRO A 145 8.17 -22.79 13.49
C PRO A 145 7.27 -21.56 13.29
N PHE A 146 7.04 -21.17 12.03
CA PHE A 146 6.16 -20.05 11.71
C PHE A 146 4.71 -20.34 12.09
N ARG A 147 4.20 -21.54 11.81
CA ARG A 147 2.83 -21.91 12.19
C ARG A 147 2.68 -22.04 13.70
N GLU A 148 3.65 -22.65 14.37
CA GLU A 148 3.65 -22.74 15.83
C GLU A 148 3.59 -21.35 16.45
N TYR A 149 4.37 -20.40 15.95
CA TYR A 149 4.29 -19.00 16.35
C TYR A 149 2.91 -18.41 16.07
N LEU A 150 2.35 -18.57 14.87
CA LEU A 150 1.02 -18.03 14.54
C LEU A 150 -0.10 -18.60 15.42
N LEU A 151 0.03 -19.82 15.94
CA LEU A 151 -0.92 -20.39 16.90
C LEU A 151 -0.86 -19.71 18.28
N THR A 152 0.26 -19.07 18.63
CA THR A 152 0.40 -18.32 19.89
C THR A 152 -0.19 -16.91 19.81
N VAL A 153 -0.39 -16.38 18.60
CA VAL A 153 -0.91 -15.02 18.38
C VAL A 153 -2.40 -15.06 18.10
N THR A 154 -3.22 -14.67 19.09
CA THR A 154 -4.68 -14.53 18.92
C THR A 154 -5.03 -13.35 18.00
N ASP A 155 -6.21 -13.36 17.38
CA ASP A 155 -6.71 -12.31 16.48
C ASP A 155 -6.56 -10.90 17.09
N GLN A 156 -5.47 -10.21 16.74
CA GLN A 156 -5.29 -8.81 17.06
C GLN A 156 -6.24 -8.02 16.17
N LYS A 157 -7.24 -7.38 16.80
CA LYS A 157 -8.17 -6.48 16.11
C LYS A 157 -7.45 -5.14 15.96
N GLU A 158 -6.84 -4.92 14.80
CA GLU A 158 -6.09 -3.70 14.53
C GLU A 158 -7.06 -2.50 14.36
N MET A 159 -6.73 -1.38 15.01
CA MET A 159 -7.38 -0.09 14.79
C MET A 159 -6.63 0.67 13.70
N THR A 160 -7.20 0.75 12.50
CA THR A 160 -6.71 1.65 11.45
C THR A 160 -7.25 3.06 11.66
N THR A 161 -6.40 4.01 12.03
CA THR A 161 -6.73 5.45 12.11
C THR A 161 -6.81 6.13 10.74
N CYS A 162 -6.41 5.45 9.66
CA CYS A 162 -6.46 5.97 8.30
C CYS A 162 -7.62 5.34 7.51
N SER A 163 -8.59 6.15 7.10
CA SER A 163 -9.79 5.72 6.35
C SER A 163 -9.48 5.08 4.99
N GLY A 164 -8.32 5.35 4.40
CA GLY A 164 -7.85 4.74 3.15
C GLY A 164 -7.41 3.27 3.29
N LEU A 165 -6.79 2.89 4.42
CA LEU A 165 -6.39 1.51 4.70
C LEU A 165 -7.60 0.63 5.05
N ALA A 166 -8.60 1.18 5.74
CA ALA A 166 -9.81 0.42 6.10
C ALA A 166 -10.57 -0.12 4.87
N ALA A 167 -10.56 0.61 3.74
CA ALA A 167 -11.14 0.15 2.49
C ALA A 167 -10.33 -1.00 1.84
N LEU A 168 -9.01 -0.96 1.97
CA LEU A 168 -8.08 -2.01 1.53
C LEU A 168 -8.25 -3.28 2.38
N ASP A 169 -8.36 -3.16 3.69
CA ASP A 169 -8.62 -4.28 4.61
C ASP A 169 -9.96 -4.96 4.36
N TYR A 170 -11.01 -4.16 4.08
CA TYR A 170 -12.33 -4.69 3.73
C TYR A 170 -12.31 -5.41 2.36
N ALA A 171 -11.61 -4.88 1.37
CA ALA A 171 -11.43 -5.55 0.07
C ALA A 171 -10.59 -6.84 0.17
N ASN A 172 -9.58 -6.85 1.06
CA ASN A 172 -8.68 -7.98 1.27
C ASN A 172 -9.33 -9.14 2.06
N THR A 173 -10.33 -8.85 2.91
CA THR A 173 -11.05 -9.86 3.72
C THR A 173 -12.28 -10.47 3.03
N LYS A 174 -12.86 -9.82 2.01
CA LYS A 174 -14.12 -10.26 1.36
C LYS A 174 -14.01 -11.56 0.52
N PHE A 175 -12.80 -12.01 0.19
CA PHE A 175 -12.57 -13.15 -0.73
C PHE A 175 -11.71 -14.29 -0.17
N LEU A 176 -11.78 -14.55 1.15
CA LEU A 176 -10.92 -15.54 1.83
C LEU A 176 -11.34 -17.00 1.60
N ARG A 177 -12.61 -17.27 1.28
CA ARG A 177 -13.13 -18.64 1.21
C ARG A 177 -12.50 -19.42 0.05
N GLY A 178 -11.85 -20.55 0.35
CA GLY A 178 -11.17 -21.41 -0.62
C GLY A 178 -9.68 -21.11 -0.83
N TYR A 179 -9.13 -20.09 -0.15
CA TYR A 179 -7.70 -19.80 -0.14
C TYR A 179 -7.03 -20.31 1.13
N SER A 180 -5.82 -20.83 0.97
CA SER A 180 -4.93 -21.20 2.08
C SER A 180 -3.88 -20.12 2.35
N THR A 181 -3.60 -19.29 1.34
CA THR A 181 -2.68 -18.15 1.40
C THR A 181 -3.35 -16.97 0.69
N THR A 182 -3.39 -15.81 1.33
CA THR A 182 -4.06 -14.60 0.82
C THR A 182 -3.10 -13.59 0.19
N GLY A 183 -1.81 -13.78 0.43
CA GLY A 183 -0.73 -12.96 -0.08
C GLY A 183 0.63 -13.51 0.37
N VAL A 184 1.70 -12.81 0.01
CA VAL A 184 3.06 -13.15 0.43
C VAL A 184 3.73 -11.87 0.93
N GLY A 185 4.32 -11.94 2.13
CA GLY A 185 5.18 -10.88 2.65
C GLY A 185 6.64 -11.16 2.28
N MET A 186 7.41 -10.12 1.96
CA MET A 186 8.82 -10.24 1.56
C MET A 186 9.67 -9.13 2.17
N GLY A 187 10.90 -9.48 2.51
CA GLY A 187 11.97 -8.54 2.84
C GLY A 187 13.11 -8.61 1.82
N VAL A 188 13.54 -7.43 1.38
CA VAL A 188 14.67 -7.27 0.45
C VAL A 188 15.71 -6.32 1.04
N CYS A 189 16.95 -6.35 0.55
CA CYS A 189 17.81 -5.19 0.76
C CYS A 189 17.32 -4.04 -0.14
N ALA A 190 16.99 -2.89 0.42
CA ALA A 190 16.37 -1.80 -0.33
C ALA A 190 17.29 -1.26 -1.44
N ARG A 191 18.61 -1.13 -1.16
CA ARG A 191 19.58 -0.53 -2.09
C ARG A 191 19.89 -1.35 -3.35
N HIS A 192 19.82 -2.67 -3.26
CA HIS A 192 20.23 -3.57 -4.35
C HIS A 192 19.11 -4.53 -4.76
N GLU A 193 17.99 -4.51 -4.04
CA GLU A 193 16.77 -5.30 -4.26
C GLU A 193 17.05 -6.80 -4.44
N PHE A 194 17.95 -7.33 -3.60
CA PHE A 194 18.11 -8.77 -3.38
C PHE A 194 17.12 -9.23 -2.31
N VAL A 195 16.40 -10.31 -2.61
CA VAL A 195 15.53 -10.97 -1.64
C VAL A 195 16.37 -11.59 -0.53
N GLN A 196 15.97 -11.35 0.73
CA GLN A 196 16.73 -11.81 1.89
C GLN A 196 16.52 -13.30 2.18
N PRO A 197 17.53 -14.00 2.70
CA PRO A 197 17.38 -15.40 3.13
C PRO A 197 16.28 -15.49 4.20
N ASN A 198 15.35 -16.44 4.05
CA ASN A 198 14.15 -16.59 4.88
C ASN A 198 13.32 -15.30 5.09
N GLY A 199 13.47 -14.33 4.20
CA GLY A 199 12.72 -13.08 4.24
C GLY A 199 11.39 -13.16 3.51
N VAL A 200 10.88 -14.35 3.17
CA VAL A 200 9.59 -14.50 2.48
C VAL A 200 8.66 -15.46 3.21
N GLY A 201 7.41 -15.03 3.42
CA GLY A 201 6.42 -15.81 4.14
C GLY A 201 5.02 -15.72 3.55
N ASP A 202 4.27 -16.82 3.67
CA ASP A 202 2.86 -16.87 3.27
C ASP A 202 1.98 -16.15 4.28
N LEU A 203 1.06 -15.31 3.79
CA LEU A 203 0.08 -14.60 4.61
C LEU A 203 -1.24 -15.39 4.65
N GLN A 204 -1.75 -15.68 5.85
CA GLN A 204 -2.98 -16.46 6.02
C GLN A 204 -4.24 -15.59 5.95
N LYS A 205 -4.16 -14.33 6.41
CA LYS A 205 -5.29 -13.39 6.39
C LYS A 205 -4.79 -11.95 6.39
N GLY A 206 -4.61 -11.39 5.19
CA GLY A 206 -4.10 -10.02 5.03
C GLY A 206 -2.68 -9.85 5.54
N GLU A 207 -2.23 -8.60 5.64
CA GLU A 207 -0.95 -8.25 6.24
C GLU A 207 -1.14 -8.00 7.73
N ARG A 208 -0.99 -9.05 8.54
CA ARG A 208 -0.95 -8.93 10.00
C ARG A 208 0.45 -8.55 10.43
N PHE A 209 0.58 -7.68 11.43
CA PHE A 209 1.89 -7.37 12.02
C PHE A 209 2.63 -8.64 12.44
N SER A 210 1.95 -9.60 13.06
CA SER A 210 2.58 -10.87 13.48
C SER A 210 3.22 -11.64 12.33
N ASN A 211 2.62 -11.65 11.13
CA ASN A 211 3.20 -12.28 9.96
C ASN A 211 4.46 -11.53 9.50
N MET A 212 4.38 -10.20 9.36
CA MET A 212 5.49 -9.38 8.87
C MET A 212 6.65 -9.33 9.86
N ASP A 213 6.37 -9.24 11.16
CA ASP A 213 7.36 -9.27 12.24
C ASP A 213 8.12 -10.59 12.25
N TYR A 214 7.42 -11.72 12.07
CA TYR A 214 8.09 -13.02 12.01
C TYR A 214 8.95 -13.16 10.76
N ILE A 215 8.48 -12.68 9.61
CA ILE A 215 9.26 -12.65 8.36
C ILE A 215 10.53 -11.81 8.57
N PHE A 216 10.40 -10.65 9.20
CA PHE A 216 11.52 -9.76 9.48
C PHE A 216 12.49 -10.35 10.52
N ALA A 217 12.00 -10.96 11.60
CA ALA A 217 12.84 -11.67 12.55
C ALA A 217 13.58 -12.85 11.88
N SER A 218 12.91 -13.58 10.98
CA SER A 218 13.46 -14.71 10.24
C SER A 218 14.56 -14.31 9.26
N LEU A 219 14.53 -13.11 8.70
CA LEU A 219 15.64 -12.60 7.88
C LEU A 219 16.76 -12.00 8.72
N LEU A 220 16.44 -11.34 9.86
CA LEU A 220 17.44 -10.69 10.71
C LEU A 220 18.47 -11.66 11.30
N ARG A 221 18.09 -12.93 11.55
CA ARG A 221 19.02 -13.96 12.04
C ARG A 221 20.21 -14.23 11.12
N HIS A 222 20.15 -13.78 9.86
CA HIS A 222 21.24 -13.92 8.89
C HIS A 222 22.20 -12.74 8.87
N HIS A 223 21.92 -11.70 9.64
CA HIS A 223 22.71 -10.47 9.71
C HIS A 223 23.33 -10.32 11.09
N ASN A 224 24.52 -9.71 11.16
CA ASN A 224 25.22 -9.51 12.42
C ASN A 224 24.41 -8.52 13.30
N PRO A 225 24.15 -8.83 14.58
CA PRO A 225 23.37 -7.97 15.49
C PRO A 225 23.98 -6.58 15.71
N LEU A 226 25.29 -6.41 15.57
CA LEU A 226 26.01 -5.15 15.76
C LEU A 226 25.87 -4.16 14.60
N LEU A 227 25.50 -4.62 13.40
CA LEU A 227 25.27 -3.71 12.28
C LEU A 227 24.06 -2.81 12.55
N PHE A 228 24.08 -1.57 12.09
CA PHE A 228 22.89 -0.73 12.13
C PHE A 228 21.94 -1.15 10.99
N LYS A 229 20.64 -1.25 11.30
CA LYS A 229 19.60 -1.64 10.35
C LYS A 229 18.63 -0.48 10.18
N PHE A 230 18.53 0.01 8.96
CA PHE A 230 17.44 0.90 8.55
C PHE A 230 16.33 0.05 7.95
N ILE A 231 15.09 0.31 8.33
CA ILE A 231 13.92 -0.40 7.85
C ILE A 231 13.00 0.63 7.21
N SER A 232 12.84 0.57 5.89
CA SER A 232 11.75 1.25 5.20
C SER A 232 10.52 0.34 5.29
N TYR A 233 9.67 0.64 6.26
CA TYR A 233 8.33 0.08 6.40
C TYR A 233 7.34 1.26 6.38
N ASP A 234 6.07 1.01 6.10
CA ASP A 234 5.02 2.03 5.96
C ASP A 234 4.62 2.61 7.34
N ILE A 235 5.60 3.13 8.06
CA ILE A 235 5.47 3.74 9.39
C ILE A 235 5.51 5.27 9.27
N PRO A 236 4.64 5.99 10.00
CA PRO A 236 4.67 7.44 10.04
C PRO A 236 6.06 7.95 10.43
N GLY A 237 6.65 8.83 9.60
CA GLY A 237 7.96 9.43 9.85
C GLY A 237 9.15 8.76 9.16
N SER A 238 8.95 7.67 8.40
CA SER A 238 9.98 7.22 7.46
C SER A 238 10.16 8.29 6.38
N GLY A 239 11.34 8.91 6.31
CA GLY A 239 11.68 9.84 5.23
C GLY A 239 11.55 9.17 3.85
N GLN A 240 11.44 9.98 2.79
CA GLN A 240 11.43 9.51 1.39
C GLN A 240 12.79 8.88 1.02
N THR A 241 13.05 7.67 1.49
CA THR A 241 13.99 6.76 0.82
C THR A 241 13.28 6.13 -0.36
N ASP A 242 14.02 5.71 -1.39
CA ASP A 242 13.52 4.86 -2.48
C ASP A 242 13.08 3.49 -1.90
N GLY A 243 11.91 3.48 -1.27
CA GLY A 243 11.24 2.31 -0.69
C GLY A 243 10.49 1.50 -1.76
N GLU A 244 10.47 1.98 -3.01
CA GLU A 244 9.82 1.31 -4.13
C GLU A 244 10.67 0.18 -4.73
N GLY A 245 11.94 0.05 -4.35
CA GLY A 245 12.83 -1.01 -4.86
C GLY A 245 12.30 -2.44 -4.60
N ILE A 246 11.43 -2.64 -3.61
CA ILE A 246 10.75 -3.92 -3.37
C ILE A 246 9.65 -4.25 -4.40
N GLU A 247 9.12 -3.26 -5.12
CA GLU A 247 8.16 -3.45 -6.20
C GLU A 247 8.79 -4.10 -7.44
N CYS A 248 10.10 -3.89 -7.66
CA CYS A 248 10.84 -4.50 -8.75
C CYS A 248 10.83 -6.05 -8.70
N PRO A 249 11.22 -6.70 -7.59
CA PRO A 249 11.09 -8.15 -7.47
C PRO A 249 9.64 -8.64 -7.53
N TRP A 250 8.66 -7.86 -7.05
CA TRP A 250 7.24 -8.21 -7.21
C TRP A 250 6.78 -8.22 -8.65
N SER A 251 7.18 -7.21 -9.41
CA SER A 251 6.95 -7.11 -10.85
C SER A 251 7.59 -8.29 -11.59
N ASN A 252 8.84 -8.65 -11.27
CA ASN A 252 9.52 -9.77 -11.91
C ASN A 252 8.81 -11.10 -11.69
N ILE A 253 8.45 -11.42 -10.44
CA ILE A 253 7.77 -12.68 -10.16
C ILE A 253 6.31 -12.64 -10.67
N GLY A 254 5.83 -11.47 -11.12
CA GLY A 254 4.50 -11.15 -11.67
C GLY A 254 3.84 -12.30 -12.42
N GLY A 255 4.53 -12.74 -13.47
CA GLY A 255 4.01 -13.69 -14.46
C GLY A 255 3.65 -15.07 -13.93
N ILE A 256 4.17 -15.51 -12.78
CA ILE A 256 3.85 -16.84 -12.22
C ILE A 256 2.70 -16.82 -11.20
N ALA A 257 2.03 -15.70 -10.97
CA ALA A 257 0.97 -15.59 -9.97
C ALA A 257 -0.17 -16.59 -10.22
N ALA A 258 -0.59 -16.72 -11.48
CA ALA A 258 -1.69 -17.62 -11.85
C ALA A 258 -1.32 -19.10 -11.70
N SER A 259 -0.12 -19.50 -12.12
CA SER A 259 0.33 -20.89 -12.04
C SER A 259 0.60 -21.32 -10.59
N THR A 260 1.26 -20.47 -9.79
CA THR A 260 1.52 -20.75 -8.37
C THR A 260 0.26 -20.78 -7.51
N ARG A 261 -0.83 -20.12 -7.95
CA ARG A 261 -2.11 -20.09 -7.22
C ARG A 261 -2.77 -21.47 -7.10
N ILE A 262 -2.57 -22.34 -8.09
CA ILE A 262 -3.17 -23.68 -8.15
C ILE A 262 -2.20 -24.79 -7.71
N MET A 263 -0.99 -24.44 -7.28
CA MET A 263 0.00 -25.41 -6.81
C MET A 263 -0.23 -25.82 -5.37
N GLY A 264 0.18 -27.05 -5.04
CA GLY A 264 0.32 -27.48 -3.65
C GLY A 264 1.39 -26.66 -2.89
N PRO A 265 1.42 -26.74 -1.55
CA PRO A 265 2.26 -25.87 -0.73
C PRO A 265 3.76 -26.04 -1.02
N GLY A 266 4.25 -27.28 -1.10
CA GLY A 266 5.66 -27.58 -1.35
C GLY A 266 6.10 -27.19 -2.76
N ALA A 267 5.34 -27.61 -3.78
CA ALA A 267 5.65 -27.28 -5.17
C ALA A 267 5.64 -25.77 -5.42
N ARG A 268 4.73 -25.03 -4.76
CA ARG A 268 4.69 -23.57 -4.84
C ARG A 268 5.94 -22.95 -4.24
N HIS A 269 6.34 -23.36 -3.03
CA HIS A 269 7.54 -22.83 -2.37
C HIS A 269 8.80 -23.07 -3.21
N ASP A 270 8.99 -24.30 -3.70
CA ASP A 270 10.14 -24.64 -4.54
C ASP A 270 10.16 -23.83 -5.85
N THR A 271 8.98 -23.59 -6.46
CA THR A 271 8.86 -22.76 -7.67
C THR A 271 9.22 -21.31 -7.38
N ILE A 272 8.70 -20.77 -6.28
CA ILE A 272 8.92 -19.40 -5.86
C ILE A 272 10.40 -19.15 -5.51
N ASP A 273 11.02 -20.04 -4.72
CA ASP A 273 12.45 -19.98 -4.38
C ASP A 273 13.34 -20.07 -5.64
N ASN A 274 12.97 -20.90 -6.63
CA ASN A 274 13.69 -20.99 -7.90
C ASN A 274 13.68 -19.65 -8.66
N HIS A 275 12.54 -18.95 -8.68
CA HIS A 275 12.40 -17.67 -9.38
C HIS A 275 13.16 -16.53 -8.69
N TRP A 276 13.08 -16.40 -7.37
CA TRP A 276 13.90 -15.42 -6.65
C TRP A 276 15.38 -15.80 -6.62
N GLY A 277 15.69 -17.10 -6.67
CA GLY A 277 17.05 -17.61 -6.85
C GLY A 277 17.66 -17.12 -8.15
N TYR A 278 16.89 -17.17 -9.24
CA TYR A 278 17.29 -16.60 -10.53
C TYR A 278 17.39 -15.08 -10.50
N TRP A 279 16.41 -14.38 -9.91
CA TRP A 279 16.45 -12.91 -9.74
C TRP A 279 17.73 -12.43 -9.03
N ASN A 280 18.02 -12.98 -7.85
CA ASN A 280 19.22 -12.62 -7.10
C ASN A 280 20.49 -13.03 -7.87
N TRP A 281 20.49 -14.16 -8.59
CA TRP A 281 21.63 -14.57 -9.41
C TRP A 281 21.90 -13.61 -10.57
N GLN A 282 20.88 -13.20 -11.32
CA GLN A 282 21.02 -12.22 -12.41
C GLN A 282 21.55 -10.88 -11.90
N LYS A 283 21.09 -10.46 -10.72
CA LYS A 283 21.60 -9.27 -10.05
C LYS A 283 23.05 -9.42 -9.61
N LEU A 284 23.42 -10.57 -9.05
CA LEU A 284 24.79 -10.84 -8.66
C LEU A 284 25.74 -10.69 -9.86
N VAL A 285 25.39 -11.30 -10.99
CA VAL A 285 26.21 -11.27 -12.21
C VAL A 285 26.26 -9.87 -12.84
N SER A 286 25.16 -9.12 -12.80
CA SER A 286 25.07 -7.77 -13.40
C SER A 286 25.35 -6.63 -12.43
N LEU A 287 25.77 -6.91 -11.19
CA LEU A 287 25.85 -5.90 -10.14
C LEU A 287 26.81 -4.76 -10.51
N ALA A 288 28.01 -5.10 -10.99
CA ALA A 288 29.02 -4.09 -11.32
C ALA A 288 28.57 -3.15 -12.43
N SER A 289 28.01 -3.68 -13.53
CA SER A 289 27.50 -2.86 -14.63
C SER A 289 26.26 -2.05 -14.23
N THR A 290 25.41 -2.61 -13.37
CA THR A 290 24.23 -1.92 -12.83
C THR A 290 24.64 -0.74 -11.94
N LEU A 291 25.55 -0.95 -10.99
CA LEU A 291 26.05 0.11 -10.12
C LEU A 291 26.76 1.21 -10.92
N ARG A 292 27.53 0.85 -11.94
CA ARG A 292 28.17 1.84 -12.82
C ARG A 292 27.12 2.70 -13.55
N ARG A 293 26.12 2.07 -14.15
CA ARG A 293 25.02 2.78 -14.81
C ARG A 293 24.24 3.67 -13.82
N HIS A 294 24.01 3.20 -12.60
CA HIS A 294 23.33 3.98 -11.57
C HIS A 294 24.14 5.22 -11.19
N LEU A 295 25.46 5.10 -11.08
CA LEU A 295 26.34 6.25 -10.83
C LEU A 295 26.32 7.25 -11.98
N ASP A 296 26.41 6.77 -13.23
CA ASP A 296 26.38 7.65 -14.40
C ASP A 296 25.02 8.38 -14.47
N ASN A 297 23.90 7.67 -14.29
CA ASN A 297 22.57 8.27 -14.20
C ASN A 297 22.46 9.27 -13.04
N ALA A 298 23.02 8.96 -11.87
CA ALA A 298 22.96 9.83 -10.71
C ALA A 298 23.70 11.14 -10.95
N ARG A 299 24.85 11.11 -11.65
CA ARG A 299 25.59 12.31 -12.05
C ARG A 299 24.80 13.17 -13.02
N ASP A 300 24.17 12.56 -14.03
CA ASP A 300 23.33 13.28 -14.98
C ASP A 300 22.13 13.92 -14.27
N GLN A 301 21.49 13.19 -13.36
CA GLN A 301 20.37 13.71 -12.57
C GLN A 301 20.80 14.78 -11.56
N GLU A 302 21.98 14.68 -10.95
CA GLU A 302 22.50 15.71 -10.03
C GLU A 302 22.54 17.08 -10.72
N VAL A 303 23.03 17.14 -11.96
CA VAL A 303 23.10 18.38 -12.73
C VAL A 303 21.71 18.97 -12.94
N VAL A 304 20.75 18.15 -13.41
CA VAL A 304 19.37 18.58 -13.66
C VAL A 304 18.68 19.06 -12.38
N GLN A 305 18.84 18.31 -11.28
CA GLN A 305 18.22 18.66 -10.00
C GLN A 305 18.85 19.90 -9.38
N ARG A 306 20.16 20.09 -9.54
CA ARG A 306 20.86 21.30 -9.09
C ARG A 306 20.41 22.52 -9.86
N GLU A 307 20.35 22.46 -11.19
CA GLU A 307 19.83 23.56 -12.01
C GLU A 307 18.39 23.92 -11.67
N ALA A 308 17.53 22.91 -11.45
CA ALA A 308 16.15 23.13 -11.02
C ALA A 308 16.08 23.78 -9.63
N LEU A 309 16.93 23.35 -8.70
CA LEU A 309 17.01 23.92 -7.35
C LEU A 309 17.53 25.36 -7.38
N ASP A 310 18.56 25.64 -8.17
CA ASP A 310 19.15 26.97 -8.33
C ASP A 310 18.12 27.92 -8.95
N THR A 311 17.46 27.52 -10.04
CA THR A 311 16.40 28.29 -10.68
C THR A 311 15.23 28.57 -9.72
N PHE A 312 14.82 27.55 -8.96
CA PHE A 312 13.77 27.72 -7.96
C PHE A 312 14.21 28.68 -6.85
N SER A 313 15.45 28.57 -6.41
CA SER A 313 16.02 29.44 -5.37
C SER A 313 16.13 30.88 -5.86
N ASP A 314 16.58 31.11 -7.09
CA ASP A 314 16.68 32.44 -7.70
C ASP A 314 15.32 33.12 -7.80
N GLN A 315 14.29 32.39 -8.22
CA GLN A 315 12.92 32.91 -8.28
C GLN A 315 12.30 33.21 -6.91
N GLN A 316 12.92 32.75 -5.83
CA GLN A 316 12.46 32.91 -4.46
C GLN A 316 13.49 33.61 -3.56
N GLN A 317 14.48 34.32 -4.13
CA GLN A 317 15.63 34.89 -3.41
C GLN A 317 15.24 35.60 -2.11
N ASP A 318 14.16 36.38 -2.13
CA ASP A 318 13.65 37.14 -0.98
C ASP A 318 13.22 36.23 0.21
N ARG A 319 12.96 34.95 -0.05
CA ARG A 319 12.37 33.99 0.90
C ARG A 319 13.25 32.77 1.17
N VAL A 320 14.25 32.48 0.32
CA VAL A 320 15.10 31.29 0.43
C VAL A 320 15.83 31.23 1.78
N GLU A 321 16.47 32.31 2.20
CA GLU A 321 17.21 32.32 3.46
C GLU A 321 16.27 32.14 4.67
N GLN A 322 15.06 32.72 4.60
CA GLN A 322 14.04 32.50 5.61
C GLN A 322 13.60 31.03 5.66
N TRP A 323 13.35 30.41 4.52
CA TRP A 323 12.92 29.00 4.46
C TRP A 323 14.01 28.03 4.89
N LYS A 324 15.27 28.25 4.47
CA LYS A 324 16.43 27.49 4.96
C LYS A 324 16.55 27.58 6.48
N ALA A 325 16.44 28.79 7.04
CA ALA A 325 16.46 28.98 8.48
C ALA A 325 15.30 28.25 9.18
N MET A 326 14.09 28.25 8.61
CA MET A 326 12.96 27.49 9.15
C MET A 326 13.23 25.98 9.15
N VAL A 327 13.78 25.42 8.08
CA VAL A 327 14.16 24.00 7.98
C VAL A 327 15.22 23.67 9.01
N HIS A 328 16.34 24.40 9.03
CA HIS A 328 17.42 24.15 9.98
C HIS A 328 16.97 24.28 11.44
N ASN A 329 16.14 25.27 11.77
CA ASN A 329 15.61 25.43 13.13
C ASN A 329 14.69 24.26 13.53
N PHE A 330 13.90 23.72 12.60
CA PHE A 330 13.01 22.59 12.87
C PHE A 330 13.75 21.26 12.93
N GLU A 331 14.74 21.03 12.06
CA GLU A 331 15.59 19.84 12.10
C GLU A 331 16.45 19.79 13.37
N ALA A 332 16.89 20.95 13.87
CA ALA A 332 17.59 21.06 15.15
C ALA A 332 16.67 20.87 16.36
N ASP A 333 15.41 21.33 16.28
CA ASP A 333 14.42 21.26 17.35
C ASP A 333 13.01 21.11 16.77
N SER A 334 12.47 19.89 16.85
CA SER A 334 11.14 19.54 16.33
C SER A 334 9.98 20.23 17.05
N SER A 335 10.23 20.98 18.14
CA SER A 335 9.21 21.83 18.77
C SER A 335 9.02 23.18 18.05
N LYS A 336 9.94 23.55 17.16
CA LYS A 336 9.83 24.76 16.33
C LYS A 336 8.76 24.58 15.26
N LYS A 337 8.41 25.69 14.59
CA LYS A 337 7.40 25.68 13.53
C LYS A 337 7.82 24.74 12.40
N ASN A 338 7.01 23.71 12.17
CA ASN A 338 7.23 22.75 11.09
C ASN A 338 6.99 23.43 9.71
N PRO A 339 8.02 23.59 8.85
CA PRO A 339 7.87 24.21 7.54
C PRO A 339 7.08 23.34 6.54
N TYR A 340 6.91 22.05 6.82
CA TYR A 340 6.21 21.09 5.96
C TYR A 340 4.72 20.99 6.28
N GLU A 341 4.28 21.59 7.40
CA GLU A 341 2.88 21.59 7.79
C GLU A 341 2.13 22.77 7.15
N MET A 342 0.97 22.48 6.55
CA MET A 342 0.13 23.52 5.97
C MET A 342 -0.58 24.30 7.08
N VAL A 343 -0.24 25.58 7.22
CA VAL A 343 -0.88 26.45 8.19
C VAL A 343 -2.22 26.95 7.65
N VAL A 344 -3.31 26.55 8.29
CA VAL A 344 -4.63 27.18 8.11
C VAL A 344 -4.70 28.39 9.04
N ILE A 345 -5.05 29.57 8.52
CA ILE A 345 -5.25 30.75 9.34
C ILE A 345 -6.62 30.64 10.02
N GLY A 346 -6.63 30.64 11.36
CA GLY A 346 -7.83 30.46 12.18
C GLY A 346 -8.05 29.03 12.64
N LEU A 347 -9.18 28.77 13.27
CA LEU A 347 -9.53 27.43 13.77
C LEU A 347 -9.87 26.50 12.61
N THR A 348 -9.31 25.28 12.65
CA THR A 348 -9.71 24.19 11.75
C THR A 348 -11.05 23.60 12.19
N GLU A 349 -11.72 22.89 11.29
CA GLU A 349 -12.98 22.20 11.60
C GLU A 349 -12.84 21.26 12.81
N ALA A 350 -11.74 20.52 12.90
CA ALA A 350 -11.47 19.66 14.06
C ALA A 350 -11.29 20.44 15.37
N GLN A 351 -10.64 21.62 15.32
CA GLN A 351 -10.48 22.48 16.49
C GLN A 351 -11.81 23.11 16.92
N VAL A 352 -12.65 23.52 15.97
CA VAL A 352 -14.01 24.02 16.23
C VAL A 352 -14.88 22.91 16.85
N ARG A 353 -14.86 21.70 16.29
CA ARG A 353 -15.57 20.53 16.85
C ARG A 353 -15.10 20.25 18.28
N LEU A 354 -13.80 20.27 18.55
CA LEU A 354 -13.24 20.07 19.90
C LEU A 354 -13.66 21.18 20.87
N GLN A 355 -13.72 22.43 20.41
CA GLN A 355 -14.18 23.54 21.24
C GLN A 355 -15.63 23.35 21.67
N PHE A 356 -16.54 23.03 20.74
CA PHE A 356 -17.95 22.79 21.08
C PHE A 356 -18.13 21.58 21.99
N GLN A 357 -17.36 20.50 21.79
CA GLN A 357 -17.39 19.35 22.70
C GLN A 357 -16.98 19.73 24.12
N ARG A 358 -15.94 20.56 24.29
CA ARG A 358 -15.51 21.06 25.62
C ARG A 358 -16.57 21.94 26.28
N GLU A 359 -17.21 22.82 25.51
CA GLU A 359 -18.30 23.68 25.99
C GLU A 359 -19.50 22.84 26.47
N GLU A 360 -19.83 21.78 25.73
CA GLU A 360 -20.90 20.83 26.08
C GLU A 360 -20.54 19.98 27.32
N GLU A 361 -19.29 19.52 27.45
CA GLU A 361 -18.80 18.83 28.65
C GLU A 361 -18.86 19.73 29.89
N ASP A 362 -18.46 21.00 29.77
CA ASP A 362 -18.54 21.96 30.86
C ASP A 362 -19.98 22.33 31.21
N ALA A 363 -20.90 22.39 30.23
CA ALA A 363 -22.33 22.54 30.47
C ALA A 363 -22.91 21.34 31.24
N ALA A 364 -22.50 20.11 30.88
CA ALA A 364 -22.88 18.89 31.58
C ALA A 364 -22.35 18.86 33.02
N ARG A 365 -21.10 19.29 33.25
CA ARG A 365 -20.52 19.45 34.61
C ARG A 365 -21.30 20.46 35.46
N LYS A 366 -21.85 21.50 34.84
CA LYS A 366 -22.71 22.51 35.49
C LYS A 366 -24.16 22.03 35.69
N GLY A 367 -24.48 20.79 35.32
CA GLY A 367 -25.80 20.19 35.55
C GLY A 367 -26.88 20.64 34.57
N ILE A 368 -26.52 21.20 33.41
CA ILE A 368 -27.50 21.56 32.36
C ILE A 368 -28.01 20.26 31.72
N PRO A 369 -29.34 20.00 31.71
CA PRO A 369 -29.88 18.76 31.18
C PRO A 369 -29.74 18.68 29.66
N ALA A 370 -29.22 17.54 29.17
CA ALA A 370 -29.12 17.26 27.75
C ALA A 370 -30.51 16.94 27.15
N LYS A 371 -30.81 17.53 25.98
CA LYS A 371 -32.08 17.29 25.27
C LYS A 371 -32.17 15.91 24.62
N HIS A 372 -31.02 15.35 24.23
CA HIS A 372 -30.91 14.06 23.56
C HIS A 372 -29.53 13.46 23.84
N ARG A 373 -29.35 12.16 23.54
CA ARG A 373 -28.06 11.46 23.70
C ARG A 373 -26.97 12.01 22.78
N VAL A 374 -27.35 12.41 21.57
CA VAL A 374 -26.49 13.11 20.59
C VAL A 374 -26.50 14.59 20.95
N SER A 375 -25.35 15.24 21.06
CA SER A 375 -25.26 16.66 21.42
C SER A 375 -25.58 17.60 20.24
N PRO A 376 -25.89 18.89 20.47
CA PRO A 376 -26.05 19.87 19.40
C PRO A 376 -24.88 19.93 18.41
N SER A 377 -23.63 19.89 18.91
CA SER A 377 -22.42 19.92 18.07
C SER A 377 -22.25 18.64 17.24
N GLU A 378 -22.59 17.48 17.81
CA GLU A 378 -22.58 16.19 17.12
C GLU A 378 -23.69 16.12 16.05
N PHE A 379 -24.87 16.68 16.34
CA PHE A 379 -25.94 16.83 15.35
C PHE A 379 -25.50 17.69 14.17
N MET A 380 -24.92 18.88 14.42
CA MET A 380 -24.44 19.75 13.34
C MET A 380 -23.32 19.11 12.52
N THR A 381 -22.44 18.35 13.17
CA THR A 381 -21.42 17.55 12.49
C THR A 381 -22.06 16.52 11.55
N GLU A 382 -23.07 15.78 12.01
CA GLU A 382 -23.79 14.82 11.17
C GLU A 382 -24.50 15.51 9.99
N CYS A 383 -25.11 16.69 10.18
CA CYS A 383 -25.72 17.47 9.10
C CYS A 383 -24.71 17.79 7.98
N LEU A 384 -23.55 18.33 8.35
CA LEU A 384 -22.51 18.73 7.40
C LEU A 384 -21.85 17.52 6.71
N ASP A 385 -21.61 16.45 7.46
CA ASP A 385 -21.05 15.21 6.92
C ASP A 385 -22.02 14.52 5.93
N VAL A 386 -23.34 14.62 6.14
CA VAL A 386 -24.35 14.10 5.20
C VAL A 386 -24.42 14.96 3.94
N GLU A 387 -24.36 16.29 4.05
CA GLU A 387 -24.32 17.19 2.90
C GLU A 387 -23.08 16.93 2.02
N GLU A 388 -21.91 16.74 2.63
CA GLU A 388 -20.69 16.39 1.90
C GLU A 388 -20.82 15.02 1.20
N GLU A 389 -21.44 14.03 1.85
CA GLU A 389 -21.71 12.73 1.24
C GLU A 389 -22.71 12.82 0.06
N GLN A 390 -23.76 13.64 0.16
CA GLN A 390 -24.65 13.93 -0.97
C GLN A 390 -23.87 14.52 -2.16
N ARG A 391 -23.00 15.50 -1.91
CA ARG A 391 -22.17 16.13 -2.95
C ARG A 391 -21.23 15.11 -3.61
N GLU A 392 -20.57 14.27 -2.84
CA GLU A 392 -19.69 13.22 -3.39
C GLU A 392 -20.44 12.22 -4.27
N VAL A 393 -21.61 11.76 -3.82
CA VAL A 393 -22.44 10.81 -4.58
C VAL A 393 -22.92 11.45 -5.87
N ARG A 394 -23.33 12.73 -5.83
CA ARG A 394 -23.73 13.50 -7.02
C ARG A 394 -22.61 13.60 -8.05
N VAL A 395 -21.41 14.00 -7.63
CA VAL A 395 -20.23 14.08 -8.53
C VAL A 395 -19.88 12.70 -9.11
N LYS A 396 -19.92 11.63 -8.29
CA LYS A 396 -19.67 10.26 -8.77
C LYS A 396 -20.73 9.79 -9.77
N ALA A 397 -22.00 10.16 -9.57
CA ALA A 397 -23.09 9.85 -10.49
C ALA A 397 -22.89 10.54 -11.84
N GLU A 398 -22.51 11.82 -11.85
CA GLU A 398 -22.25 12.58 -13.07
C GLU A 398 -21.04 12.07 -13.87
N LEU A 399 -19.97 11.66 -13.17
CA LEU A 399 -18.74 11.18 -13.81
C LEU A 399 -18.88 9.78 -14.40
N LYS A 400 -19.79 8.94 -13.89
CA LYS A 400 -19.98 7.53 -14.30
C LYS A 400 -21.13 7.34 -15.30
N LYS A 401 -21.39 8.31 -16.17
CA LYS A 401 -22.47 8.25 -17.17
C LYS A 401 -22.40 7.04 -18.12
N THR A 402 -21.26 6.38 -18.28
CA THR A 402 -21.09 5.10 -18.98
C THR A 402 -20.98 3.95 -17.97
N GLN A 403 -22.10 3.24 -17.74
CA GLN A 403 -22.23 2.31 -16.63
C GLN A 403 -21.88 0.86 -17.01
N THR A 404 -20.79 0.34 -16.45
CA THR A 404 -20.60 -1.11 -16.33
C THR A 404 -21.42 -1.66 -15.15
N THR A 405 -21.81 -2.95 -15.19
CA THR A 405 -22.62 -3.57 -14.12
C THR A 405 -21.98 -3.46 -12.73
N ALA A 406 -20.64 -3.55 -12.64
CA ALA A 406 -19.94 -3.37 -11.38
C ALA A 406 -20.06 -1.93 -10.82
N GLN A 407 -19.99 -0.93 -11.70
CA GLN A 407 -20.14 0.47 -11.31
C GLN A 407 -21.56 0.81 -10.86
N GLN A 408 -22.58 0.16 -11.44
CA GLN A 408 -23.97 0.28 -10.99
C GLN A 408 -24.15 -0.25 -9.57
N ILE A 409 -23.62 -1.45 -9.29
CA ILE A 409 -23.69 -2.06 -7.95
C ILE A 409 -23.04 -1.14 -6.90
N ASP A 410 -21.87 -0.57 -7.21
CA ASP A 410 -21.18 0.35 -6.30
C ASP A 410 -22.00 1.63 -6.05
N MET A 411 -22.62 2.20 -7.09
CA MET A 411 -23.46 3.40 -6.93
C MET A 411 -24.72 3.11 -6.10
N THR A 412 -25.39 1.97 -6.32
CA THR A 412 -26.54 1.56 -5.52
C THR A 412 -26.16 1.37 -4.05
N ALA A 413 -24.97 0.80 -3.78
CA ALA A 413 -24.48 0.66 -2.41
C ALA A 413 -24.23 2.02 -1.73
N LEU A 414 -23.64 2.98 -2.44
CA LEU A 414 -23.44 4.35 -1.93
C LEU A 414 -24.77 5.04 -1.64
N ARG A 415 -25.74 4.99 -2.57
CA ARG A 415 -27.09 5.55 -2.38
C ARG A 415 -27.82 4.91 -1.19
N THR A 416 -27.71 3.59 -1.03
CA THR A 416 -28.31 2.87 0.11
C THR A 416 -27.69 3.31 1.45
N LYS A 417 -26.38 3.56 1.48
CA LYS A 417 -25.70 4.08 2.68
C LYS A 417 -26.19 5.49 3.01
N LEU A 418 -26.28 6.35 2.00
CA LEU A 418 -26.75 7.73 2.13
C LEU A 418 -28.19 7.79 2.66
N LEU A 419 -29.11 7.00 2.09
CA LEU A 419 -30.50 6.88 2.57
C LEU A 419 -30.58 6.56 4.07
N ARG A 420 -29.78 5.61 4.55
CA ARG A 420 -29.76 5.25 5.99
C ARG A 420 -29.29 6.40 6.88
N ARG A 421 -28.38 7.25 6.39
CA ARG A 421 -27.94 8.44 7.13
C ARG A 421 -28.98 9.55 7.09
N LEU A 422 -29.65 9.75 5.95
CA LEU A 422 -30.79 10.68 5.82
C LEU A 422 -31.92 10.31 6.79
N ASP A 423 -32.31 9.04 6.86
CA ASP A 423 -33.31 8.55 7.84
C ASP A 423 -32.91 8.84 9.30
N ARG A 424 -31.62 8.69 9.62
CA ARG A 424 -31.09 9.01 10.95
C ARG A 424 -31.11 10.51 11.20
N LEU A 425 -30.73 11.31 10.20
CA LEU A 425 -30.68 12.76 10.28
C LEU A 425 -32.08 13.35 10.47
N GLN A 426 -33.08 12.90 9.71
CA GLN A 426 -34.48 13.34 9.87
C GLN A 426 -35.02 13.10 11.29
N LYS A 427 -34.67 11.97 11.93
CA LYS A 427 -35.03 11.72 13.33
C LYS A 427 -34.39 12.72 14.29
N LEU A 428 -33.12 13.08 14.06
CA LEU A 428 -32.43 14.08 14.85
C LEU A 428 -32.97 15.49 14.60
N GLN A 429 -33.35 15.81 13.35
CA GLN A 429 -34.03 17.06 13.00
C GLN A 429 -35.34 17.20 13.76
N GLY A 430 -36.12 16.14 13.96
CA GLY A 430 -37.33 16.19 14.79
C GLY A 430 -37.08 16.60 16.25
N THR A 431 -35.85 16.45 16.74
CA THR A 431 -35.46 16.86 18.10
C THR A 431 -34.79 18.23 18.14
N TYR A 432 -33.92 18.51 17.17
CA TYR A 432 -33.04 19.68 17.18
C TYR A 432 -33.47 20.81 16.24
N CYS A 433 -34.13 20.48 15.13
CA CYS A 433 -34.56 21.42 14.11
C CYS A 433 -35.92 21.02 13.48
N PRO A 434 -37.04 21.01 14.25
CA PRO A 434 -38.34 20.59 13.73
C PRO A 434 -38.83 21.39 12.52
N GLY A 435 -38.41 22.65 12.40
CA GLY A 435 -38.70 23.51 11.25
C GLY A 435 -38.15 22.95 9.93
N ALA A 436 -37.09 22.14 9.97
CA ALA A 436 -36.56 21.45 8.80
C ALA A 436 -37.55 20.40 8.28
N ILE A 437 -38.22 19.64 9.16
CA ILE A 437 -39.24 18.65 8.77
C ILE A 437 -40.44 19.34 8.12
N VAL A 438 -40.90 20.44 8.72
CA VAL A 438 -42.01 21.22 8.17
C VAL A 438 -41.66 21.83 6.81
N ALA A 439 -40.41 22.26 6.60
CA ALA A 439 -39.93 22.73 5.31
C ALA A 439 -39.83 21.60 4.27
N LEU A 440 -39.35 20.42 4.68
CA LEU A 440 -39.31 19.22 3.84
C LEU A 440 -40.70 18.81 3.33
N GLU A 441 -41.71 18.81 4.20
CA GLU A 441 -43.10 18.47 3.83
C GLU A 441 -43.71 19.48 2.84
N LYS A 442 -43.26 20.74 2.87
CA LYS A 442 -43.73 21.79 1.95
C LYS A 442 -43.02 21.76 0.60
N CYS A 443 -41.89 21.05 0.48
CA CYS A 443 -41.18 20.94 -0.78
C CYS A 443 -41.83 19.91 -1.70
N GLU A 444 -41.98 20.28 -2.97
CA GLU A 444 -42.31 19.31 -4.02
C GLU A 444 -41.17 18.29 -4.13
N ALA A 445 -41.54 17.01 -4.22
CA ALA A 445 -40.56 15.94 -4.38
C ALA A 445 -39.76 16.19 -5.68
N PRO A 446 -38.41 16.12 -5.64
CA PRO A 446 -37.60 16.32 -6.84
C PRO A 446 -37.97 15.30 -7.92
N GLU A 447 -37.91 15.71 -9.20
CA GLU A 447 -38.24 14.85 -10.37
C GLU A 447 -37.42 13.55 -10.42
N ASP A 448 -36.27 13.52 -9.77
CA ASP A 448 -35.38 12.37 -9.65
C ASP A 448 -35.27 11.98 -8.16
N GLU A 449 -35.95 10.92 -7.75
CA GLU A 449 -36.08 10.39 -6.36
C GLU A 449 -34.75 9.82 -5.79
N GLN A 450 -33.61 10.37 -6.20
CA GLN A 450 -32.30 9.92 -5.73
C GLN A 450 -31.93 10.64 -4.43
N PRO A 451 -31.32 9.92 -3.47
CA PRO A 451 -31.00 10.46 -2.14
C PRO A 451 -30.01 11.62 -2.15
N GLU A 452 -29.15 11.72 -3.17
CA GLU A 452 -28.21 12.84 -3.32
C GLU A 452 -28.86 14.19 -3.70
N ASN A 453 -30.14 14.19 -4.07
CA ASN A 453 -30.89 15.38 -4.46
C ASN A 453 -31.91 15.82 -3.39
N GLU A 454 -32.08 15.04 -2.32
CA GLU A 454 -33.00 15.37 -1.24
C GLU A 454 -32.51 16.62 -0.49
N PRO A 455 -33.32 17.67 -0.35
CA PRO A 455 -32.93 18.85 0.42
C PRO A 455 -32.75 18.49 1.90
N LEU A 456 -31.75 19.07 2.57
CA LEU A 456 -31.50 18.78 3.99
C LEU A 456 -32.10 19.81 4.95
N PHE A 457 -32.34 21.05 4.51
CA PHE A 457 -32.80 22.15 5.35
C PHE A 457 -32.00 22.32 6.67
N LEU A 458 -30.70 22.58 6.55
CA LEU A 458 -29.89 23.01 7.69
C LEU A 458 -30.41 24.35 8.26
N PRO A 459 -30.08 24.71 9.52
CA PRO A 459 -30.53 25.97 10.13
C PRO A 459 -30.38 27.21 9.24
N SER A 460 -29.29 27.33 8.48
CA SER A 460 -29.05 28.44 7.55
C SER A 460 -30.00 28.48 6.34
N ALA A 461 -30.56 27.35 5.93
CA ALA A 461 -31.49 27.22 4.81
C ALA A 461 -32.95 27.49 5.19
N LEU A 462 -33.26 27.58 6.48
CA LEU A 462 -34.59 27.94 6.99
C LEU A 462 -34.77 29.47 7.02
N SER A 463 -36.01 29.95 6.89
CA SER A 463 -36.33 31.35 7.15
C SER A 463 -36.27 31.66 8.65
N GLU A 464 -36.17 32.94 9.00
CA GLU A 464 -36.19 33.36 10.41
C GLU A 464 -37.49 32.94 11.13
N ALA A 465 -38.62 33.00 10.43
CA ALA A 465 -39.92 32.55 10.93
C ALA A 465 -39.96 31.03 11.18
N GLU A 466 -39.29 30.23 10.35
CA GLU A 466 -39.22 28.76 10.50
C GLU A 466 -38.22 28.32 11.58
N ARG A 467 -37.21 29.15 11.87
CA ARG A 467 -36.30 28.92 13.01
C ARG A 467 -36.94 29.30 14.35
N ALA A 468 -37.79 30.33 14.35
CA ALA A 468 -38.46 30.83 15.54
C ALA A 468 -39.44 29.81 16.15
N ASN A 469 -39.98 30.11 17.33
CA ASN A 469 -41.02 29.31 18.00
C ASN A 469 -40.68 27.82 18.20
N GLY A 470 -39.41 27.49 18.42
CA GLY A 470 -38.95 26.12 18.63
C GLY A 470 -38.71 25.32 17.34
N GLY A 471 -38.77 25.96 16.18
CA GLY A 471 -38.43 25.34 14.90
C GLY A 471 -36.93 25.01 14.76
N CYS A 472 -36.05 25.69 15.50
CA CYS A 472 -34.64 25.35 15.62
C CYS A 472 -34.17 25.51 17.09
N ALA A 473 -33.34 24.58 17.59
CA ALA A 473 -32.76 24.74 18.92
C ALA A 473 -31.79 25.92 18.96
N ASN A 474 -31.84 26.68 20.06
CA ASN A 474 -31.00 27.86 20.28
C ASN A 474 -29.51 27.53 20.08
N GLY A 475 -28.79 28.41 19.38
CA GLY A 475 -27.34 28.28 19.15
C GLY A 475 -26.95 27.45 17.91
N LEU A 476 -27.88 26.70 17.30
CA LEU A 476 -27.55 25.82 16.16
C LEU A 476 -27.14 26.59 14.91
N LEU A 477 -27.77 27.74 14.64
CA LEU A 477 -27.40 28.58 13.50
C LEU A 477 -25.98 29.14 13.67
N GLU A 478 -25.64 29.62 14.87
CA GLU A 478 -24.29 30.09 15.16
C GLU A 478 -23.26 28.97 15.06
N MET A 479 -23.57 27.77 15.58
CA MET A 479 -22.71 26.59 15.44
C MET A 479 -22.49 26.24 13.97
N GLU A 480 -23.55 26.24 13.15
CA GLU A 480 -23.45 26.00 11.71
C GLU A 480 -22.51 27.01 11.06
N LEU A 481 -22.71 28.32 11.31
CA LEU A 481 -21.91 29.37 10.70
C LEU A 481 -20.42 29.24 11.06
N VAL A 482 -20.10 28.93 12.32
CA VAL A 482 -18.70 28.75 12.76
C VAL A 482 -18.08 27.50 12.11
N MET A 483 -18.82 26.39 12.04
CA MET A 483 -18.34 25.18 11.37
C MET A 483 -18.16 25.39 9.86
N ARG A 484 -19.09 26.10 9.20
CA ARG A 484 -19.01 26.46 7.78
C ARG A 484 -17.82 27.36 7.48
N ASP A 485 -17.55 28.35 8.32
CA ASP A 485 -16.37 29.22 8.17
C ASP A 485 -15.08 28.41 8.29
N ALA A 486 -15.00 27.48 9.24
CA ALA A 486 -13.87 26.56 9.37
C ALA A 486 -13.72 25.62 8.16
N GLN A 487 -14.82 25.08 7.63
CA GLN A 487 -14.83 24.28 6.39
C GLN A 487 -14.35 25.10 5.18
N CYS A 488 -14.81 26.35 5.04
CA CYS A 488 -14.38 27.26 3.99
C CYS A 488 -12.88 27.52 4.04
N ARG A 489 -12.32 27.79 5.23
CA ARG A 489 -10.87 28.00 5.41
C ARG A 489 -10.07 26.76 5.00
N GLY A 490 -10.46 25.58 5.47
CA GLY A 490 -9.80 24.32 5.12
C GLY A 490 -9.90 24.01 3.62
N THR A 491 -11.09 24.18 3.04
CA THR A 491 -11.36 23.93 1.63
C THR A 491 -10.61 24.91 0.73
N LEU A 492 -10.51 26.18 1.10
CA LEU A 492 -9.74 27.18 0.37
C LEU A 492 -8.26 26.83 0.28
N VAL A 493 -7.66 26.32 1.36
CA VAL A 493 -6.28 25.84 1.35
C VAL A 493 -6.14 24.62 0.44
N LYS A 494 -7.03 23.63 0.55
CA LYS A 494 -7.06 22.46 -0.34
C LYS A 494 -7.16 22.87 -1.81
N LEU A 495 -8.07 23.80 -2.14
CA LEU A 495 -8.29 24.31 -3.50
C LEU A 495 -7.05 25.02 -4.04
N ARG A 496 -6.45 25.94 -3.26
CA ARG A 496 -5.20 26.61 -3.64
C ARG A 496 -4.10 25.62 -3.97
N ASN A 497 -3.95 24.57 -3.16
CA ASN A 497 -2.95 23.53 -3.41
C ASN A 497 -3.25 22.73 -4.67
N GLN A 498 -4.50 22.30 -4.90
CA GLN A 498 -4.86 21.59 -6.13
C GLN A 498 -4.64 22.48 -7.36
N LEU A 499 -4.92 23.78 -7.30
CA LEU A 499 -4.64 24.74 -8.37
C LEU A 499 -3.14 24.92 -8.65
N VAL A 500 -2.31 24.99 -7.60
CA VAL A 500 -0.84 25.03 -7.75
C VAL A 500 -0.33 23.74 -8.40
N ILE A 501 -0.81 22.59 -7.95
CA ILE A 501 -0.49 21.28 -8.53
C ILE A 501 -0.91 21.23 -10.00
N LYS A 502 -2.12 21.68 -10.32
CA LYS A 502 -2.63 21.80 -11.70
C LYS A 502 -1.70 22.64 -12.56
N GLY A 503 -1.31 23.83 -12.07
CA GLY A 503 -0.39 24.72 -12.76
C GLY A 503 0.94 24.05 -13.06
N ARG A 504 1.51 23.30 -12.10
CA ARG A 504 2.73 22.51 -12.31
C ARG A 504 2.55 21.41 -13.35
N PHE A 505 1.44 20.67 -13.32
CA PHE A 505 1.17 19.64 -14.33
C PHE A 505 0.98 20.22 -15.73
N LEU A 506 0.33 21.37 -15.86
CA LEU A 506 0.17 22.06 -17.13
C LEU A 506 1.51 22.55 -17.69
N ASN A 507 2.36 23.15 -16.83
CA ASN A 507 3.71 23.57 -17.20
C ASN A 507 4.57 22.37 -17.60
N TYR A 508 4.55 21.29 -16.82
CA TYR A 508 5.26 20.07 -17.15
C TYR A 508 4.83 19.51 -18.51
N ARG A 509 3.51 19.46 -18.78
CA ARG A 509 2.98 19.01 -20.06
C ARG A 509 3.51 19.89 -21.21
N ALA A 510 3.48 21.22 -21.05
CA ALA A 510 3.93 22.15 -22.09
C ALA A 510 5.44 22.03 -22.38
N LEU A 511 6.25 21.81 -21.34
CA LEU A 511 7.72 21.79 -21.45
C LEU A 511 8.29 20.41 -21.81
N HIS A 512 7.67 19.32 -21.35
CA HIS A 512 8.30 17.99 -21.39
C HIS A 512 7.49 16.91 -22.12
N ALA A 513 6.19 17.07 -22.33
CA ALA A 513 5.39 16.07 -23.05
C ALA A 513 5.46 16.29 -24.57
N ARG A 514 6.38 15.60 -25.25
CA ARG A 514 6.65 15.78 -26.69
C ARG A 514 6.01 14.74 -27.62
N HIS A 515 5.69 13.54 -27.13
CA HIS A 515 5.12 12.46 -27.94
C HIS A 515 3.76 12.00 -27.40
N GLN A 516 2.93 11.40 -28.26
CA GLN A 516 1.52 11.08 -27.97
C GLN A 516 1.32 10.37 -26.62
N GLY A 517 2.10 9.32 -26.34
CA GLY A 517 2.01 8.59 -25.06
C GLY A 517 2.35 9.42 -23.82
N ALA A 518 3.33 10.33 -23.88
CA ALA A 518 3.64 11.23 -22.77
C ALA A 518 2.52 12.27 -22.57
N THR A 519 1.99 12.82 -23.67
CA THR A 519 0.89 13.79 -23.64
C THR A 519 -0.38 13.17 -23.07
N THR A 520 -0.74 11.94 -23.48
CA THR A 520 -1.92 11.24 -22.95
C THR A 520 -1.79 10.97 -21.45
N ARG A 521 -0.60 10.55 -20.97
CA ARG A 521 -0.33 10.34 -19.53
C ARG A 521 -0.43 11.66 -18.75
N ALA A 522 0.18 12.73 -19.25
CA ALA A 522 0.11 14.05 -18.61
C ALA A 522 -1.35 14.58 -18.57
N CYS A 523 -2.11 14.43 -19.66
CA CYS A 523 -3.54 14.78 -19.68
C CYS A 523 -4.36 13.95 -18.69
N SER A 524 -4.08 12.65 -18.54
CA SER A 524 -4.76 11.83 -17.55
C SER A 524 -4.49 12.31 -16.12
N ILE A 525 -3.26 12.73 -15.82
CA ILE A 525 -2.88 13.29 -14.51
C ILE A 525 -3.59 14.62 -14.26
N VAL A 526 -3.61 15.52 -15.25
CA VAL A 526 -4.33 16.80 -15.18
C VAL A 526 -5.83 16.56 -14.94
N ASN A 527 -6.46 15.69 -15.73
CA ASN A 527 -7.88 15.38 -15.58
C ASN A 527 -8.19 14.78 -14.20
N ARG A 528 -7.31 13.93 -13.65
CA ARG A 528 -7.48 13.37 -12.31
C ARG A 528 -7.38 14.43 -11.21
N ASN A 529 -6.50 15.42 -11.38
CA ASN A 529 -6.40 16.56 -10.47
C ASN A 529 -7.60 17.50 -10.62
N GLU A 530 -8.13 17.68 -11.83
CA GLU A 530 -9.37 18.43 -12.09
C GLU A 530 -10.55 17.88 -11.30
N LEU A 531 -10.66 16.55 -11.16
CA LEU A 531 -11.72 15.93 -10.34
C LEU A 531 -11.61 16.23 -8.83
N LYS A 532 -10.47 16.74 -8.37
CA LYS A 532 -10.25 17.12 -6.96
C LYS A 532 -10.49 18.61 -6.70
N ILE A 533 -10.67 19.38 -7.76
CA ILE A 533 -11.02 20.81 -7.75
C ILE A 533 -12.53 20.90 -7.85
#